data_AF-F7K1K1-F1
#
_entry.id   AF-F7K1K1-F1
#
_cell.length_a   1.000
_cell.length_b   1.000
_cell.length_c   1.000
_cell.angle_alpha   90.00
_cell.angle_beta   90.00
_cell.angle_gamma   90.00
#
_symmetry.space_group_name_H-M   'P 1'
#
loop_
_entity.id
_entity.type
_entity.pdbx_description
1 polymer ?
#
loop_
_entity_poly.entity_id
_entity_poly.type
_entity_poly.pdbx_seq_one_letter_code
_entity_poly.pdbx_strand_id
1 'polypeptide(L)' 'MVLLTATPKTILERVKENDDRPLLKNHKNVEYIAELMEKRREKYETAADLIVQTDEKNVQEICKEMITKLMEMDSRDV' A
#
# COMPACT_ATOMS: atom_id res chain seq x y z
N MET A 1 -11.55 -1.15 7.09
CA MET A 1 -10.57 -0.37 6.31
C MET A 1 -9.53 -1.31 5.71
N VAL A 2 -9.10 -1.05 4.47
CA VAL A 2 -8.10 -1.88 3.78
C VAL A 2 -6.81 -1.08 3.60
N LEU A 3 -5.67 -1.65 4.03
CA LEU A 3 -4.34 -1.12 3.81
C LEU A 3 -3.72 -1.77 2.56
N LEU A 4 -3.53 -0.97 1.51
CA LEU A 4 -2.71 -1.36 0.36
C LEU A 4 -1.26 -0.98 0.64
N THR A 5 -0.41 -2.00 0.80
CA THR A 5 1.03 -1.80 1.05
C THR A 5 1.86 -2.23 -0.15
N ALA A 6 3.06 -1.66 -0.27
CA ALA A 6 4.05 -2.01 -1.28
C ALA A 6 5.45 -1.72 -0.76
N THR A 7 6.47 -2.35 -1.33
CA THR A 7 7.87 -1.99 -1.00
C THR A 7 8.19 -0.55 -1.42
N PRO A 8 9.14 0.13 -0.74
CA PRO A 8 9.58 1.47 -1.13
C PRO A 8 10.07 1.54 -2.59
N LYS A 9 10.68 0.47 -3.10
CA LYS A 9 11.10 0.34 -4.50
C LYS A 9 9.92 0.34 -5.46
N THR A 10 8.88 -0.43 -5.19
CA THR A 10 7.65 -0.45 -5.99
C THR A 10 6.93 0.90 -5.95
N ILE A 11 6.90 1.56 -4.79
CA ILE A 11 6.33 2.91 -4.68
C ILE A 11 7.14 3.89 -5.54
N LEU A 12 8.47 3.87 -5.46
CA LEU A 12 9.33 4.72 -6.27
C LEU A 12 9.04 4.53 -7.76
N GLU A 13 8.97 3.27 -8.23
CA GLU A 13 8.67 2.97 -9.64
C GLU A 13 7.32 3.54 -10.09
N ARG A 14 6.30 3.50 -9.22
CA ARG A 14 4.95 4.00 -9.52
C ARG A 14 4.87 5.53 -9.53
N VAL A 15 5.76 6.23 -8.84
CA VAL A 15 5.64 7.69 -8.60
C VAL A 15 6.81 8.50 -9.14
N LYS A 16 7.88 7.88 -9.64
CA LYS A 16 9.09 8.56 -10.09
C LYS A 16 8.85 9.60 -11.18
N GLU A 17 7.86 9.40 -12.05
CA GLU A 17 7.50 10.35 -13.13
C GLU A 17 6.43 11.38 -12.71
N ASN A 18 6.01 11.42 -11.44
CA ASN A 18 4.95 12.30 -10.96
C ASN A 18 5.50 13.44 -10.08
N ASP A 19 5.35 14.68 -10.55
CA ASP A 19 5.79 15.90 -9.84
C ASP A 19 4.70 16.58 -9.01
N ASP A 20 3.45 16.08 -9.05
CA ASP A 20 2.32 16.54 -8.24
C ASP A 20 2.40 16.04 -6.78
N ARG A 21 3.56 15.50 -6.38
CA ARG A 21 3.84 14.99 -5.03
C ARG A 21 4.87 15.89 -4.34
N PRO A 22 4.47 17.00 -3.69
CA PRO A 22 5.39 17.96 -3.09
C PRO A 22 6.42 17.34 -2.13
N LEU A 23 6.00 16.34 -1.36
CA LEU A 23 6.89 15.63 -0.42
C LEU A 23 8.00 14.83 -1.13
N LEU A 24 7.76 14.34 -2.35
CA LEU A 24 8.69 13.51 -3.09
C LEU A 24 9.49 14.26 -4.16
N LYS A 25 9.10 15.50 -4.52
CA LYS A 25 9.66 16.25 -5.67
C LYS A 25 11.19 16.31 -5.71
N ASN A 26 11.85 16.42 -4.55
CA ASN A 26 13.32 16.43 -4.42
C ASN A 26 13.88 15.19 -3.69
N HIS A 27 13.04 14.19 -3.42
CA HIS A 27 13.36 13.02 -2.60
C HIS A 27 12.84 11.71 -3.23
N LYS A 28 13.05 11.55 -4.54
CA LYS A 28 12.69 10.34 -5.30
C LYS A 28 13.73 9.23 -5.13
N ASN A 29 13.95 8.79 -3.89
CA ASN A 29 14.83 7.67 -3.58
C ASN A 29 14.15 6.69 -2.61
N VAL A 30 14.70 5.48 -2.53
CA VAL A 30 14.13 4.36 -1.79
C VAL A 30 14.15 4.65 -0.29
N GLU A 31 15.23 5.26 0.21
CA GLU A 31 15.48 5.56 1.61
C GLU A 31 14.45 6.55 2.17
N TYR A 32 14.22 7.66 1.47
CA TYR A 32 13.24 8.67 1.89
C TYR A 32 11.81 8.16 1.85
N ILE A 33 11.46 7.36 0.84
CA ILE A 33 10.15 6.71 0.76
C ILE A 33 9.97 5.75 1.94
N ALA A 34 11.00 4.96 2.29
CA ALA A 34 10.97 4.07 3.44
C ALA A 34 10.75 4.83 4.75
N GLU A 35 11.47 5.94 4.98
CA GLU A 35 11.27 6.78 6.16
C GLU A 35 9.86 7.38 6.22
N LEU A 36 9.32 7.83 5.09
CA LEU A 36 7.96 8.39 5.02
C LEU A 36 6.89 7.32 5.32
N MET A 37 7.11 6.10 4.84
CA MET A 37 6.25 4.96 5.14
C MET A 37 6.31 4.61 6.63
N GLU A 38 7.50 4.57 7.22
CA GLU A 38 7.68 4.24 8.64
C GLU A 38 6.94 5.21 9.56
N LYS A 39 7.03 6.52 9.28
CA LYS A 39 6.31 7.57 10.02
C LYS A 39 4.78 7.40 10.04
N ARG A 40 4.23 6.62 9.11
CA ARG A 40 2.78 6.42 8.94
C ARG A 40 2.35 4.99 9.24
N ARG A 41 3.30 4.05 9.37
CA ARG A 41 3.07 2.62 9.52
C ARG A 41 2.06 2.32 10.61
N GLU A 42 2.34 2.74 11.84
CA GLU A 42 1.50 2.48 13.01
C GLU A 42 0.05 2.94 12.80
N LYS A 43 -0.15 4.14 12.23
CA LYS A 43 -1.49 4.69 11.98
C LYS A 43 -2.26 3.90 10.93
N TYR A 44 -1.58 3.46 9.88
CA TYR A 44 -2.20 2.66 8.83
C TYR A 44 -2.49 1.23 9.28
N GLU A 45 -1.57 0.59 10.01
CA GLU A 45 -1.74 -0.76 10.53
C GLU A 45 -2.83 -0.82 11.60
N THR A 46 -2.86 0.13 12.54
CA THR A 46 -3.88 0.17 13.60
C THR A 46 -5.29 0.35 13.07
N ALA A 47 -5.44 1.10 11.97
CA ALA A 47 -6.74 1.34 11.37
C ALA A 47 -7.16 0.24 10.37
N ALA A 48 -6.26 -0.70 10.01
CA ALA A 48 -6.52 -1.70 8.98
C ALA A 48 -7.20 -2.95 9.54
N ASP A 49 -8.36 -3.30 8.98
CA ASP A 49 -8.99 -4.61 9.20
C ASP A 49 -8.41 -5.66 8.24
N LEU A 50 -7.84 -5.21 7.12
CA LEU A 50 -7.28 -6.05 6.07
C LEU A 50 -6.02 -5.39 5.48
N ILE A 51 -4.94 -6.16 5.33
CA ILE A 51 -3.71 -5.75 4.67
C ILE A 51 -3.54 -6.53 3.37
N VAL A 52 -3.29 -5.81 2.27
CA VAL A 52 -3.02 -6.38 0.94
C VAL A 52 -1.71 -5.82 0.40
N GLN A 53 -0.74 -6.71 0.17
CA GLN A 53 0.52 -6.36 -0.47
C GLN A 53 0.31 -6.31 -1.99
N THR A 54 0.73 -5.21 -2.60
CA THR A 54 0.46 -4.89 -4.01
C THR A 54 1.68 -4.99 -4.91
N ASP A 55 2.84 -5.36 -4.38
CA ASP A 55 4.04 -5.65 -5.18
C ASP A 55 3.74 -6.75 -6.20
N GLU A 56 4.27 -6.59 -7.42
CA GLU A 56 4.20 -7.59 -8.51
C GLU A 56 2.78 -7.98 -8.95
N LYS A 57 1.75 -7.24 -8.52
CA LYS A 57 0.35 -7.47 -8.88
C LYS A 57 -0.19 -6.35 -9.74
N ASN A 58 -1.00 -6.72 -10.72
CA ASN A 58 -1.84 -5.79 -11.45
C ASN A 58 -3.14 -5.48 -10.66
N VAL A 59 -3.90 -4.50 -11.14
CA VAL A 59 -5.11 -4.03 -10.47
C VAL A 59 -6.16 -5.14 -10.30
N GLN A 60 -6.34 -6.01 -11.30
CA GLN A 60 -7.32 -7.10 -11.25
C GLN A 60 -6.96 -8.15 -10.20
N GLU A 61 -5.67 -8.48 -10.07
CA GLU A 61 -5.17 -9.40 -9.06
C GLU A 61 -5.38 -8.84 -7.64
N ILE A 62 -5.08 -7.56 -7.43
CA ILE A 62 -5.31 -6.87 -6.15
C ILE A 62 -6.79 -6.88 -5.81
N CYS A 63 -7.66 -6.52 -6.76
CA CYS A 63 -9.11 -6.52 -6.55
C CYS A 63 -9.64 -7.93 -6.22
N LYS A 64 -9.18 -8.96 -6.93
CA LYS A 64 -9.58 -10.34 -6.67
C LYS A 64 -9.18 -10.77 -5.26
N GLU A 65 -7.95 -10.51 -4.85
CA GLU A 65 -7.47 -10.82 -3.49
C GLU A 65 -8.29 -10.09 -2.42
N MET A 66 -8.59 -8.81 -2.62
CA MET A 66 -9.42 -8.04 -1.70
C MET A 66 -10.81 -8.67 -1.54
N ILE A 67 -11.48 -9.00 -2.65
CA ILE A 67 -12.82 -9.61 -2.63
C ILE A 67 -12.79 -10.96 -1.92
N THR A 68 -11.83 -11.83 -2.26
CA THR A 68 -11.71 -13.15 -1.61
C THR A 68 -11.52 -13.01 -0.10
N LYS A 69 -10.60 -12.16 0.35
CA LYS A 69 -10.32 -11.98 1.78
C LYS A 69 -11.51 -11.36 2.53
N LEU A 70 -12.22 -10.41 1.92
CA LEU A 70 -13.42 -9.83 2.52
C LEU A 70 -14.54 -10.87 2.66
N MET A 71 -14.79 -11.70 1.65
CA MET A 71 -15.76 -12.79 1.73
C MET A 71 -15.42 -13.82 2.81
N GLU A 72 -14.13 -14.15 2.96
CA GLU A 72 -13.65 -15.04 4.03
C GLU A 72 -13.81 -14.41 5.42
N MET A 73 -13.67 -13.09 5.57
CA MET A 73 -13.93 -12.39 6.83
C MET A 73 -15.42 -12.42 7.16
N ASP A 74 -16.28 -12.04 6.22
CA ASP A 74 -17.74 -12.05 6.41
C ASP A 74 -18.25 -13.46 6.78
N SER A 75 -17.67 -14.51 6.20
CA SER A 75 -18.06 -15.91 6.49
C SER A 75 -17.59 -16.40 7.86
N ARG A 76 -16.61 -15.74 8.49
CA ARG A 76 -16.10 -16.06 9.83
C ARG A 76 -16.83 -15.30 10.94
N ASP A 77 -17.56 -14.26 10.58
CA ASP A 77 -18.38 -13.45 11.49
C ASP A 77 -19.82 -13.98 11.64
N VAL A 78 -20.12 -15.16 11.07
CA VAL A 78 -21.41 -15.88 11.15
C VAL A 78 -21.32 -17.07 12.12
#